data_AF-A0A3D4TDP2-F1
#
_entry.id   AF-A0A3D4TDP2-F1
#
_cell.length_a   1.000
_cell.length_b   1.000
_cell.length_c   1.000
_cell.angle_alpha   90.00
_cell.angle_beta   90.00
_cell.angle_gamma   90.00
#
_symmetry.space_group_name_H-M   'P 1'
#
loop_
_entity.id
_entity.type
_entity.pdbx_description
1 polymer ?
#
loop_
_entity_poly.entity_id
_entity_poly.type
_entity_poly.pdbx_seq_one_letter_code
_entity_poly.pdbx_strand_id
1 'polypeptide(L)'
;MSVADKLAQMRAEKAAANLAEGQAFLASNKQKAGVVETASGLQYEVLTMGEGEKPWPTHTVTCHYHGTLIDGTVFDSSVQRGQPASFPLNMVIKGWTEGLQLMPVGSKF
;
A
#
# COMPACT_ATOMS: atom_id res chain seq x y z
N MET A 1 -5.79 -36.43 -11.65
CA MET A 1 -5.65 -35.00 -11.31
C MET A 1 -4.52 -34.44 -12.17
N SER A 2 -4.84 -33.57 -13.13
CA SER A 2 -3.86 -33.03 -14.08
C SER A 2 -2.90 -32.05 -13.41
N VAL A 3 -1.79 -31.73 -14.06
CA VAL A 3 -0.88 -30.67 -13.61
C VAL A 3 -1.62 -29.33 -13.51
N ALA A 4 -2.55 -29.06 -14.43
CA ALA A 4 -3.39 -27.86 -14.39
C ALA A 4 -4.29 -27.82 -13.15
N ASP A 5 -4.92 -28.94 -12.79
CA ASP A 5 -5.77 -29.04 -11.60
C ASP A 5 -4.95 -28.82 -10.31
N LYS A 6 -3.76 -29.42 -10.23
CA LYS A 6 -2.86 -29.23 -9.08
C LYS A 6 -2.40 -27.77 -8.96
N LEU A 7 -2.07 -27.11 -10.07
CA LEU A 7 -1.70 -25.70 -10.06
C LEU A 7 -2.86 -24.78 -9.68
N ALA A 8 -4.08 -25.06 -10.14
CA ALA A 8 -5.27 -24.32 -9.76
C ALA A 8 -5.56 -24.48 -8.25
N GLN A 9 -5.48 -25.70 -7.74
CA GLN A 9 -5.66 -25.98 -6.32
C GLN A 9 -4.61 -25.25 -5.46
N MET A 10 -3.32 -25.36 -5.80
CA MET A 10 -2.25 -24.66 -5.08
C MET A 10 -2.42 -23.13 -5.10
N ARG A 11 -2.92 -22.56 -6.21
CA ARG A 11 -3.21 -21.12 -6.30
C ARG A 11 -4.38 -20.73 -5.40
N ALA A 12 -5.44 -21.54 -5.37
CA ALA A 12 -6.60 -21.29 -4.52
C ALA A 12 -6.23 -21.38 -3.03
N GLU A 13 -5.45 -22.38 -2.64
CA GLU A 13 -4.96 -22.55 -1.26
C GLU A 13 -4.09 -21.36 -0.83
N LYS A 14 -3.14 -20.94 -1.67
CA LYS A 14 -2.32 -19.74 -1.40
C LYS A 14 -3.15 -18.47 -1.33
N ALA A 15 -4.13 -18.30 -2.22
CA ALA A 15 -5.02 -17.14 -2.20
C ALA A 15 -5.85 -17.07 -0.91
N ALA A 16 -6.38 -18.22 -0.46
CA ALA A 16 -7.13 -18.32 0.79
C ALA A 16 -6.25 -18.03 2.01
N ALA A 17 -5.03 -18.57 2.06
CA ALA A 17 -4.07 -18.29 3.11
C ALA A 17 -3.72 -16.79 3.18
N ASN A 18 -3.36 -16.18 2.03
CA ASN A 18 -3.04 -14.76 1.94
C ASN A 18 -4.23 -13.87 2.34
N LEU A 19 -5.46 -14.27 2.02
CA LEU A 19 -6.66 -13.54 2.42
C LEU A 19 -6.83 -13.56 3.95
N ALA A 20 -6.69 -14.73 4.57
CA ALA A 20 -6.79 -14.88 6.02
C ALA A 20 -5.68 -14.10 6.75
N GLU A 21 -4.44 -14.23 6.31
CA GLU A 21 -3.29 -13.48 6.86
C GLU A 21 -3.47 -11.97 6.68
N GLY A 22 -3.95 -11.53 5.51
CA GLY A 22 -4.25 -10.13 5.23
C GLY A 22 -5.31 -9.55 6.15
N GLN A 23 -6.41 -10.28 6.37
CA GLN A 23 -7.47 -9.86 7.29
C GLN A 23 -6.98 -9.79 8.74
N ALA A 24 -6.21 -10.79 9.18
CA ALA A 24 -5.63 -10.80 10.53
C ALA A 24 -4.65 -9.63 10.72
N PHE A 25 -3.80 -9.36 9.73
CA PHE A 25 -2.89 -8.22 9.77
C PHE A 25 -3.65 -6.91 9.87
N LEU A 26 -4.62 -6.64 8.99
CA LEU A 26 -5.42 -5.41 9.02
C LEU A 26 -6.22 -5.27 10.33
N ALA A 27 -6.75 -6.37 10.88
CA ALA A 27 -7.47 -6.35 12.15
C ALA A 27 -6.58 -6.00 13.35
N SER A 28 -5.31 -6.44 13.31
CA SER A 28 -4.32 -6.07 14.34
C SER A 28 -3.76 -4.67 14.11
N ASN A 29 -3.57 -4.26 12.86
CA ASN A 29 -2.90 -3.01 12.51
C ASN A 29 -3.75 -1.78 12.85
N LYS A 30 -5.08 -1.85 12.67
CA LYS A 30 -6.00 -0.79 13.10
C LYS A 30 -6.01 -0.51 14.60
N GLN A 31 -5.48 -1.42 15.42
CA GLN A 31 -5.42 -1.26 16.88
C GLN A 31 -4.15 -0.55 17.33
N LYS A 32 -3.17 -0.37 16.43
CA LYS A 32 -1.93 0.33 16.75
C LYS A 32 -2.20 1.83 16.90
N ALA A 33 -1.50 2.46 17.84
CA ALA A 33 -1.58 3.90 18.03
C ALA A 33 -1.10 4.63 16.77
N GLY A 34 -1.84 5.65 16.34
CA GLY A 34 -1.50 6.45 15.15
C GLY A 34 -2.04 5.91 13.83
N VAL A 35 -2.57 4.69 13.80
CA VAL A 35 -3.22 4.13 12.60
C VAL A 35 -4.66 4.65 12.48
N VAL A 36 -5.00 5.17 11.31
CA VAL A 36 -6.34 5.65 10.95
C VAL A 36 -6.88 4.79 9.81
N GLU A 37 -8.11 4.31 9.95
CA GLU A 37 -8.84 3.57 8.92
C GLU A 37 -9.81 4.52 8.19
N THR A 38 -9.76 4.53 6.86
CA THR A 38 -10.71 5.29 6.03
C THR A 38 -11.96 4.47 5.73
N ALA A 39 -12.98 5.11 5.16
CA ALA A 39 -14.22 4.43 4.78
C ALA A 39 -14.04 3.34 3.71
N SER A 40 -12.94 3.36 2.94
CA SER A 40 -12.62 2.31 1.97
C SER A 40 -11.94 1.08 2.59
N GLY A 41 -11.55 1.17 3.87
CA GLY A 41 -10.74 0.17 4.56
C GLY A 41 -9.23 0.40 4.42
N LEU A 42 -8.78 1.49 3.78
CA LEU A 42 -7.37 1.87 3.77
C LEU A 42 -6.94 2.25 5.18
N GLN A 43 -5.84 1.66 5.65
CA GLN A 43 -5.20 2.03 6.90
C GLN A 43 -3.90 2.77 6.62
N TYR A 44 -3.70 3.89 7.29
CA TYR A 44 -2.46 4.67 7.19
C TYR A 44 -2.03 5.17 8.57
N GLU A 45 -0.74 5.42 8.72
CA GLU A 45 -0.14 6.07 9.88
C GLU A 45 0.55 7.34 9.40
N VAL A 46 0.60 8.39 10.22
CA VAL A 46 1.34 9.61 9.87
C VAL A 46 2.64 9.62 10.65
N LEU A 47 3.76 9.37 9.96
CA LEU A 47 5.10 9.40 10.57
C LEU A 47 5.63 10.84 10.65
N THR A 48 5.35 11.65 9.65
CA THR A 48 5.71 13.07 9.62
C THR A 48 4.71 13.81 8.75
N MET A 49 4.08 14.85 9.30
CA MET A 49 3.14 15.67 8.54
C MET A 49 3.88 16.81 7.85
N GLY A 50 3.72 16.92 6.54
CA GLY A 50 4.18 18.06 5.76
C GLY A 50 3.21 19.24 5.82
N GLU A 51 3.66 20.38 5.34
CA GLU A 51 2.88 21.64 5.34
C GLU A 51 2.51 22.11 3.92
N GLY A 52 2.88 21.34 2.88
CA GLY A 52 2.59 21.70 1.51
C GLY A 52 1.15 21.40 1.08
N GLU A 53 0.84 21.67 -0.19
CA GLU A 53 -0.48 21.42 -0.73
C GLU A 53 -0.78 19.91 -0.84
N LYS A 54 -2.07 19.54 -0.80
CA LYS A 54 -2.49 18.17 -1.06
C LYS A 54 -2.65 17.95 -2.57
N PRO A 55 -2.20 16.82 -3.13
CA PRO A 55 -2.34 16.56 -4.55
C PRO A 55 -3.80 16.27 -4.91
N TRP A 56 -4.21 16.69 -6.10
CA TRP A 56 -5.50 16.30 -6.69
C TRP A 56 -5.35 14.97 -7.47
N PRO A 57 -6.44 14.22 -7.70
CA PRO A 57 -6.40 12.95 -8.44
C PRO A 57 -5.73 13.00 -9.82
N THR A 58 -5.76 14.16 -10.48
CA THR A 58 -5.19 14.39 -11.81
C THR A 58 -3.72 14.81 -11.77
N HIS A 59 -3.16 15.07 -10.60
CA HIS A 59 -1.77 15.50 -10.46
C HIS A 59 -0.79 14.35 -10.65
N THR A 60 0.42 14.71 -11.07
CA THR A 60 1.59 13.84 -10.97
C THR A 60 2.28 14.07 -9.64
N VAL A 61 2.53 13.00 -8.91
CA VAL A 61 3.21 13.02 -7.62
C VAL A 61 4.61 12.42 -7.77
N THR A 62 5.58 12.94 -7.04
CA THR A 62 6.94 12.40 -6.98
C THR A 62 7.26 12.05 -5.54
N CYS A 63 7.59 10.79 -5.27
CA CYS A 63 7.83 10.33 -3.91
C CYS A 63 8.89 9.24 -3.80
N HIS A 64 9.43 9.12 -2.58
CA HIS A 64 10.14 7.92 -2.14
C HIS A 64 9.15 6.96 -1.46
N TYR A 65 9.30 5.65 -1.72
CA TYR A 65 8.44 4.62 -1.13
C TYR A 65 9.19 3.29 -0.94
N HIS A 66 8.63 2.47 -0.06
CA HIS A 66 8.92 1.04 0.07
C HIS A 66 7.61 0.26 -0.03
N GLY A 67 7.54 -0.67 -0.98
CA GLY A 67 6.50 -1.68 -1.09
C GLY A 67 6.99 -2.97 -0.45
N THR A 68 6.37 -3.36 0.67
CA THR A 68 6.64 -4.62 1.37
C THR A 68 5.39 -5.47 1.45
N LEU A 69 5.58 -6.79 1.45
CA LEU A 69 4.54 -7.73 1.86
C LEU A 69 4.37 -7.67 3.39
N ILE A 70 3.33 -8.33 3.90
CA ILE A 70 2.99 -8.37 5.34
C ILE A 70 4.12 -9.00 6.17
N ASP A 71 4.89 -9.92 5.57
CA ASP A 71 6.05 -10.56 6.19
C ASP A 71 7.32 -9.68 6.19
N GLY A 72 7.26 -8.48 5.61
CA GLY A 72 8.38 -7.55 5.50
C GLY A 72 9.23 -7.72 4.22
N THR A 73 8.92 -8.71 3.37
CA THR A 73 9.61 -8.91 2.09
C THR A 73 9.41 -7.68 1.20
N VAL A 74 10.51 -6.99 0.86
CA VAL A 74 10.49 -5.85 -0.06
C VAL A 74 10.29 -6.39 -1.48
N PHE A 75 9.21 -5.98 -2.14
CA PHE A 75 9.00 -6.28 -3.57
C PHE A 75 9.35 -5.10 -4.46
N ASP A 76 9.32 -3.87 -3.93
CA ASP A 76 9.66 -2.65 -4.66
C ASP A 76 10.15 -1.54 -3.73
N SER A 77 11.15 -0.76 -4.12
CA SER A 77 11.63 0.38 -3.34
C SER A 77 12.35 1.39 -4.22
N SER A 78 11.86 2.63 -4.23
CA SER A 78 12.55 3.74 -4.90
C SER A 78 13.74 4.26 -4.08
N VAL A 79 13.72 4.08 -2.76
CA VAL A 79 14.84 4.42 -1.88
C VAL A 79 16.05 3.53 -2.17
N GLN A 80 15.85 2.21 -2.32
CA GLN A 80 16.94 1.29 -2.69
C GLN A 80 17.50 1.58 -4.10
N ARG A 81 16.65 2.08 -5.01
CA ARG A 81 17.09 2.56 -6.33
C ARG A 81 17.84 3.89 -6.28
N GLY A 82 17.79 4.62 -5.17
CA GLY A 82 18.44 5.93 -5.01
C GLY A 82 17.79 7.08 -5.79
N GLN A 83 16.61 6.87 -6.40
CA GLN A 83 15.90 7.90 -7.16
C GLN A 83 14.39 7.86 -6.86
N PRO A 84 13.75 9.02 -6.64
CA PRO A 84 12.31 9.06 -6.43
C PRO A 84 11.58 8.62 -7.69
N ALA A 85 10.33 8.20 -7.53
CA ALA A 85 9.50 7.80 -8.64
C ALA A 85 8.33 8.77 -8.81
N SER A 86 7.99 9.04 -10.06
CA SER A 86 6.93 9.97 -10.44
C SER A 86 5.79 9.23 -11.11
N PHE A 87 4.56 9.44 -10.64
CA PHE A 87 3.38 8.75 -11.15
C PHE A 87 2.19 9.71 -11.28
N PRO A 88 1.36 9.58 -12.33
CA PRO A 88 0.04 10.21 -12.36
C PRO A 88 -0.89 9.50 -11.37
N LEU A 89 -1.51 10.26 -10.46
CA LEU A 89 -2.23 9.70 -9.30
C LEU A 89 -3.50 8.93 -9.66
N ASN A 90 -4.04 9.14 -10.86
CA ASN A 90 -5.16 8.40 -11.43
C ASN A 90 -4.77 7.09 -12.14
N MET A 91 -3.47 6.74 -12.19
CA MET A 91 -2.96 5.53 -12.87
C MET A 91 -2.24 4.56 -11.92
N VAL A 92 -2.35 4.79 -10.60
CA VAL A 92 -1.80 3.92 -9.57
C VAL A 92 -2.90 3.09 -8.91
N ILE A 93 -2.52 2.17 -8.02
CA ILE A 93 -3.48 1.35 -7.28
C ILE A 93 -4.40 2.22 -6.42
N LYS A 94 -5.65 1.78 -6.23
CA LYS A 94 -6.70 2.58 -5.56
C LYS A 94 -6.28 3.11 -4.18
N GLY A 95 -5.58 2.28 -3.39
CA GLY A 95 -5.07 2.69 -2.08
C GLY A 95 -4.05 3.84 -2.15
N TRP A 96 -3.22 3.88 -3.20
CA TRP A 96 -2.31 5.01 -3.45
C TRP A 96 -3.07 6.25 -3.91
N THR A 97 -4.02 6.09 -4.84
CA THR A 97 -4.86 7.20 -5.30
C THR A 97 -5.54 7.88 -4.13
N GLU A 98 -6.11 7.12 -3.19
CA GLU A 98 -6.73 7.66 -1.98
C GLU A 98 -5.70 8.21 -0.98
N GLY A 99 -4.72 7.40 -0.58
CA GLY A 99 -3.79 7.73 0.50
C GLY A 99 -2.95 8.97 0.22
N LEU A 100 -2.44 9.13 -1.00
CA LEU A 100 -1.61 10.28 -1.35
C LEU A 100 -2.40 11.59 -1.40
N GLN A 101 -3.71 11.57 -1.66
CA GLN A 101 -4.55 12.78 -1.55
C GLN A 101 -4.72 13.24 -0.10
N LEU A 102 -4.47 12.36 0.88
CA LEU A 102 -4.49 12.71 2.30
C LEU A 102 -3.17 13.35 2.75
N MET A 103 -2.10 13.22 1.96
CA MET A 103 -0.74 13.64 2.29
C MET A 103 -0.42 15.05 1.75
N PRO A 104 -0.25 16.06 2.62
CA PRO A 104 0.44 17.30 2.26
C PRO A 104 1.82 17.02 1.67
N VAL A 105 2.26 17.83 0.69
CA VAL A 105 3.66 17.74 0.21
C VAL A 105 4.64 17.87 1.38
N GLY A 106 5.64 16.97 1.39
CA GLY A 106 6.62 16.85 2.47
C GLY A 106 6.26 15.83 3.55
N SER A 107 5.04 15.26 3.51
CA SER A 107 4.63 14.24 4.47
C SER A 107 5.31 12.89 4.24
N LYS A 108 5.45 12.14 5.32
CA LYS A 108 5.80 10.73 5.34
C LYS A 108 4.74 9.98 6.12
N PHE A 109 4.06 9.07 5.43
CA PHE A 109 3.07 8.16 6.00
C PHE A 109 3.66 6.75 5.97
#